data_AF-A0A1V5PGX0-F1
#
_entry.id   AF-A0A1V5PGX0-F1
#
_cell.length_a   1.000
_cell.length_b   1.000
_cell.length_c   1.000
_cell.angle_alpha   90.00
_cell.angle_beta   90.00
_cell.angle_gamma   90.00
#
_symmetry.space_group_name_H-M   'P 1'
#
loop_
_entity.id
_entity.type
_entity.pdbx_description
1 polymer ?
#
loop_
_entity_poly.entity_id
_entity_poly.type
_entity_poly.pdbx_seq_one_letter_code
_entity_poly.pdbx_strand_id
1 'polypeptide(L)'
;MNKRKKSKLGTVLFLAAIAYLSYLLINQQGILYAKQAQLDGIDAKIQAEMENNERLNKQREEINSDENIEKIAREMLGMVKHGERVFDDINN
;
A
#
# COMPACT_ATOMS: atom_id res chain seq x y z
N MET A 1 -16.24 -46.90 48.40
CA MET A 1 -16.10 -45.48 48.79
C MET A 1 -14.75 -44.95 48.29
N ASN A 2 -14.67 -44.27 47.14
CA ASN A 2 -13.40 -43.70 46.59
C ASN A 2 -13.68 -42.53 45.61
N LYS A 3 -14.50 -41.54 45.99
CA LYS A 3 -14.84 -40.40 45.10
C LYS A 3 -13.87 -39.21 45.17
N ARG A 4 -12.85 -39.24 46.04
CA ARG A 4 -11.94 -38.09 46.28
C ARG A 4 -10.68 -38.03 45.40
N LYS A 5 -10.28 -39.13 44.73
CA LYS A 5 -9.07 -39.15 43.87
C LYS A 5 -9.28 -38.60 42.45
N LYS A 6 -10.50 -38.68 41.88
CA LYS A 6 -10.78 -38.18 40.52
C LYS A 6 -10.75 -36.64 40.40
N SER A 7 -11.05 -35.92 41.48
CA SER A 7 -11.09 -34.44 41.48
C SER A 7 -9.69 -33.82 41.33
N LYS A 8 -8.66 -34.35 42.00
CA LYS A 8 -7.29 -33.82 41.89
C LYS A 8 -6.69 -34.03 40.49
N LEU A 9 -7.02 -35.15 39.83
CA LEU A 9 -6.60 -35.43 38.45
C LEU A 9 -7.22 -34.44 37.46
N GLY A 10 -8.51 -34.13 37.61
CA GLY A 10 -9.18 -33.11 36.79
C GLY A 10 -8.58 -31.71 36.98
N THR A 11 -8.27 -31.32 38.21
CA THR A 11 -7.61 -30.03 38.51
C THR A 11 -6.22 -29.95 37.90
N VAL A 12 -5.42 -31.02 37.96
CA VAL A 12 -4.09 -31.07 37.34
C VAL A 12 -4.20 -30.98 35.81
N LEU A 13 -5.15 -31.69 35.20
CA LEU A 13 -5.37 -31.63 33.75
C LEU A 13 -5.78 -30.21 33.31
N PHE A 14 -6.63 -29.55 34.10
CA PHE A 14 -7.07 -28.18 33.84
C PHE A 14 -5.92 -27.18 33.94
N LEU A 15 -5.07 -27.31 34.97
CA LEU A 15 -3.86 -26.50 35.10
C LEU A 15 -2.88 -26.71 33.93
N ALA A 16 -2.70 -27.95 33.48
CA ALA A 16 -1.88 -28.27 32.32
C ALA A 16 -2.43 -27.65 31.02
N ALA A 17 -3.76 -27.67 30.85
CA ALA A 17 -4.41 -27.03 29.71
C ALA A 17 -4.20 -25.50 29.71
N ILE A 18 -4.31 -24.86 30.88
CA ILE A 18 -4.03 -23.42 31.02
C ILE A 18 -2.57 -23.13 30.70
N ALA A 19 -1.63 -23.90 31.25
CA ALA A 19 -0.20 -23.70 30.98
C ALA A 19 0.13 -23.83 29.49
N TYR A 20 -0.47 -24.81 28.81
CA TYR A 20 -0.32 -24.99 27.37
C TYR A 20 -0.90 -23.82 26.56
N LEU A 21 -2.10 -23.34 26.93
CA LEU A 21 -2.70 -22.16 26.31
C LEU A 21 -1.84 -20.92 26.51
N SER A 22 -1.33 -20.68 27.72
CA SER A 22 -0.42 -19.57 28.00
C SER A 22 0.87 -19.66 27.16
N TYR A 23 1.46 -20.85 27.07
CA TYR A 23 2.63 -21.09 26.21
C TYR A 23 2.32 -20.80 24.74
N LEU A 24 1.17 -21.25 24.24
CA LEU A 24 0.74 -21.02 22.87
C LEU A 24 0.57 -19.53 22.57
N LEU A 25 -0.07 -18.78 23.46
CA LEU A 25 -0.28 -17.34 23.33
C LEU A 25 1.04 -16.57 23.29
N ILE A 26 2.00 -16.92 24.16
CA ILE A 26 3.33 -16.29 24.19
C ILE A 26 4.07 -16.53 22.86
N ASN A 27 4.03 -17.75 22.33
CA ASN A 27 4.68 -18.06 21.05
C ASN A 27 4.01 -17.38 19.85
N GLN A 28 2.69 -17.16 19.90
CA GLN A 28 1.96 -16.52 18.81
C GLN A 28 2.16 -15.00 18.76
N GLN A 29 2.54 -14.35 19.85
CA GLN A 29 2.70 -12.89 19.91
C GLN A 29 3.70 -12.35 18.87
N GLY A 30 4.84 -13.03 18.68
CA GLY A 30 5.84 -12.62 17.69
C GLY A 30 5.37 -12.78 16.24
N ILE A 31 4.63 -13.86 15.96
CA ILE A 31 4.05 -14.11 14.63
C ILE A 31 2.99 -13.07 14.30
N LEU A 32 2.13 -12.72 15.27
CA LEU A 32 1.13 -11.67 15.14
C LEU A 32 1.77 -10.31 14.83
N TYR A 33 2.82 -9.94 15.58
CA TYR A 33 3.55 -8.70 15.34
C TYR A 33 4.19 -8.66 13.95
N ALA A 34 4.87 -9.74 13.54
CA ALA A 34 5.49 -9.82 12.22
C ALA A 34 4.47 -9.80 11.07
N LYS A 35 3.26 -10.35 11.28
CA LYS A 35 2.17 -10.28 10.31
C LYS A 35 1.59 -8.87 10.22
N GLN A 36 1.40 -8.20 11.36
CA GLN A 36 0.92 -6.81 11.36
C GLN A 36 1.89 -5.87 10.65
N ALA A 37 3.20 -5.99 10.93
CA ALA A 37 4.20 -5.17 10.24
C ALA A 37 4.23 -5.42 8.71
N GLN A 38 3.96 -6.66 8.27
CA GLN A 38 3.83 -6.97 6.84
C GLN A 38 2.59 -6.33 6.22
N LEU A 39 1.45 -6.36 6.92
CA LEU A 39 0.23 -5.69 6.48
C LEU A 39 0.45 -4.20 6.33
N ASP A 40 0.99 -3.54 7.36
CA ASP A 40 1.27 -2.11 7.35
C ASP A 40 2.19 -1.72 6.17
N GLY A 41 3.20 -2.56 5.88
CA GLY A 41 4.10 -2.35 4.76
C GLY A 41 3.46 -2.56 3.38
N ILE A 42 2.50 -3.49 3.27
CA ILE A 42 1.72 -3.70 2.04
C ILE A 42 0.76 -2.54 1.83
N ASP A 43 0.05 -2.12 2.88
CA ASP A 43 -0.90 -1.00 2.82
C ASP A 43 -0.20 0.30 2.43
N ALA A 44 0.99 0.57 2.97
CA ALA A 44 1.80 1.72 2.55
C ALA A 44 2.15 1.69 1.06
N LYS A 45 2.45 0.51 0.50
CA LYS A 45 2.71 0.36 -0.94
C LYS A 45 1.45 0.57 -1.76
N ILE A 46 0.31 0.05 -1.31
CA ILE A 46 -0.98 0.26 -1.97
C ILE A 46 -1.30 1.75 -2.04
N GLN A 47 -1.15 2.47 -0.93
CA GLN A 47 -1.39 3.92 -0.89
C GLN A 47 -0.46 4.68 -1.84
N ALA A 48 0.85 4.37 -1.83
CA ALA A 48 1.80 4.99 -2.73
C ALA A 48 1.46 4.74 -4.22
N GLU A 49 1.03 3.53 -4.57
CA GLU A 49 0.61 3.21 -5.93
C GLU A 49 -0.73 3.87 -6.31
N MET A 50 -1.66 4.01 -5.36
CA MET A 50 -2.91 4.75 -5.58
C MET A 50 -2.63 6.22 -5.84
N GLU A 51 -1.81 6.88 -5.03
CA GLU A 51 -1.39 8.27 -5.24
C GLU A 51 -0.67 8.44 -6.58
N ASN A 52 0.20 7.50 -6.94
CA ASN A 52 0.88 7.50 -8.22
C ASN A 52 -0.10 7.35 -9.39
N ASN A 53 -1.09 6.46 -9.27
CA ASN A 53 -2.13 6.26 -10.27
C ASN A 53 -2.98 7.53 -10.45
N GLU A 54 -3.42 8.16 -9.35
CA GLU A 54 -4.16 9.42 -9.41
C GLU A 54 -3.34 10.53 -10.06
N ARG A 55 -2.05 10.65 -9.71
CA ARG A 55 -1.14 11.63 -10.30
C ARG A 55 -0.96 11.40 -11.81
N LEU A 56 -0.83 10.15 -12.24
CA LEU A 56 -0.74 9.78 -13.65
C LEU A 56 -2.05 10.03 -14.39
N ASN A 57 -3.20 9.76 -13.78
CA ASN A 57 -4.50 10.07 -14.37
C ASN A 57 -4.71 11.58 -14.54
N LYS A 58 -4.33 12.39 -13.55
CA LYS A 58 -4.36 13.86 -13.68
C LYS A 58 -3.48 14.36 -14.82
N GLN A 59 -2.25 13.86 -14.93
CA GLN A 59 -1.38 14.18 -16.08
C GLN A 59 -1.98 13.71 -17.40
N ARG A 60 -2.62 12.55 -17.43
CA ARG A 60 -3.32 12.05 -18.61
C ARG A 60 -4.48 12.97 -18.98
N GLU A 61 -5.30 13.40 -18.04
CA GLU A 61 -6.40 14.35 -18.29
C GLU A 61 -5.88 15.71 -18.76
N GLU A 62 -4.80 16.21 -18.16
CA GLU A 62 -4.13 17.43 -18.61
C GLU A 62 -3.62 17.28 -20.05
N ILE A 63 -2.92 16.19 -20.39
CA ILE A 63 -2.41 15.93 -21.75
C ILE A 63 -3.54 15.71 -22.74
N ASN A 64 -4.64 15.06 -22.33
CA ASN A 64 -5.79 14.75 -23.19
C ASN A 64 -6.81 15.89 -23.28
N SER A 65 -6.56 17.05 -22.68
CA SER A 65 -7.36 18.24 -22.99
C SER A 65 -7.04 18.68 -24.43
N ASP A 66 -8.07 18.97 -25.24
CA ASP A 66 -7.90 19.30 -26.66
C ASP A 66 -6.87 20.42 -26.90
N GLU A 67 -6.77 21.38 -25.97
CA GLU A 67 -5.80 22.48 -25.98
C GLU A 67 -4.35 22.01 -25.81
N ASN A 68 -4.10 21.02 -24.94
CA ASN A 68 -2.78 20.45 -24.75
C ASN A 68 -2.41 19.45 -25.85
N ILE A 69 -3.37 18.69 -26.39
CA ILE A 69 -3.15 17.86 -27.58
C ILE A 69 -2.73 18.75 -28.76
N GLU A 70 -3.42 19.86 -28.99
CA GLU A 70 -3.08 20.83 -30.04
C GLU A 70 -1.68 21.42 -29.81
N LYS A 71 -1.36 21.80 -28.56
CA LYS A 71 -0.05 22.35 -28.19
C LYS A 71 1.08 21.34 -28.42
N ILE A 72 0.93 20.10 -27.96
CA ILE A 72 1.92 19.03 -28.12
C ILE A 72 2.08 18.68 -29.61
N ALA A 73 0.97 18.59 -30.35
CA ALA A 73 1.03 18.39 -31.80
C ALA A 73 1.75 19.54 -32.51
N ARG A 74 1.54 20.80 -32.09
CA ARG A 74 2.26 21.97 -32.59
C ARG A 74 3.77 21.89 -32.32
N GLU A 75 4.16 21.56 -31.09
CA GLU A 75 5.57 21.37 -30.71
C GLU A 75 6.24 20.23 -31.50
N MET A 76 5.55 19.09 -31.67
CA MET A 76 6.07 17.95 -32.44
C MET A 76 6.15 18.22 -33.95
N LEU A 77 5.24 19.02 -34.50
CA LEU A 77 5.19 19.36 -35.93
C LEU A 77 5.98 20.64 -36.28
N GLY A 78 6.59 21.30 -35.28
CA GLY A 78 7.27 22.58 -35.48
C GLY A 78 6.34 23.71 -35.94
N MET A 79 5.05 23.62 -35.60
CA MET A 79 4.02 24.58 -35.99
C MET A 79 3.75 25.58 -34.87
N VAL A 80 3.59 26.86 -35.20
CA VAL A 80 3.23 27.93 -34.24
C VAL A 80 1.77 28.34 -34.37
N LYS A 81 1.15 28.83 -33.28
CA LYS A 81 -0.25 29.27 -33.32
C LYS A 81 -0.37 30.49 -34.22
N HIS A 82 -1.54 30.66 -34.85
CA HIS A 82 -1.84 31.87 -35.62
C HIS A 82 -1.75 33.11 -34.71
N GLY A 83 -0.70 33.93 -34.88
CA GLY A 83 -0.40 35.11 -34.06
C GLY A 83 0.85 35.04 -33.18
N GLU A 84 1.57 33.90 -33.11
CA GLU A 84 2.87 33.80 -32.44
C GLU A 84 4.02 34.22 -33.38
N ARG A 85 4.92 35.09 -32.90
CA ARG A 85 6.15 35.48 -33.63
C ARG A 85 7.29 34.57 -33.22
N VAL A 86 7.82 33.79 -34.17
CA VAL A 86 9.07 33.04 -34.00
C VAL A 86 10.23 34.06 -34.05
N PHE A 87 11.01 34.12 -32.98
CA PHE A 87 12.28 34.85 -32.97
C PHE A 87 13.38 33.81 -33.17
N ASP A 88 13.86 33.67 -34.40
CA ASP A 88 15.13 32.99 -34.64
C ASP A 88 16.24 33.95 -34.17
N ASP A 89 16.93 33.61 -33.08
CA ASP A 89 18.13 34.33 -32.66
C ASP A 89 19.25 34.00 -33.65
N ILE A 90 19.42 34.88 -34.64
CA ILE A 90 20.49 34.80 -35.63
C ILE A 90 21.77 35.37 -34.98
N ASN A 91 22.32 34.67 -33.99
CA ASN A 91 23.66 34.92 -33.45
C ASN A 91 24.44 33.62 -33.30
N ASN A 92 25.04 33.17 -34.40
CA ASN A 92 26.45 32.75 -34.50
C ASN A 92 26.81 32.40 -35.95
#